data_AF-A0AA90TH46-F1
#
_entry.id   AF-A0AA90TH46-F1
#
_cell.length_a   1.000
_cell.length_b   1.000
_cell.length_c   1.000
_cell.angle_alpha   90.00
_cell.angle_beta   90.00
_cell.angle_gamma   90.00
#
_symmetry.space_group_name_H-M   'P 1'
#
loop_
_entity.id
_entity.type
_entity.pdbx_description
1 polymer ?
#
loop_
_entity_poly.entity_id
_entity_poly.type
_entity_poly.pdbx_seq_one_letter_code
_entity_poly.pdbx_strand_id
1 'polypeptide(L)'
;MNDIFDKASWAKFLRGYTIYDCAILQEEGFAFILVEEKDNRDQLPVTRIMYISAEQPLETRFGVCEGDNFTFTTIAAGIDPLEYVAVDMQSQVYSADGQRMGEETAIDELIDMSTYGGKVGIITRVVSAAGQVYALGDYRRIYRRIGFEQWIELGKEGKGVPLPSDIATAKIDDSGLGFSDMCAFSSDDMYAVGGKGDVWHFDGVKWHACPIPTNANLKTVCCAADGVVYITEMNGSVWAGRTDKWKRIAESDIAWGHQPVDSAWFNNRLYLGGQEGLWTIDYKKKRVVPLQDIEAGAPNATNSGRLDLCPDGDFLLTAGPHGACINDGSGWRRLFSTFDFI
;
A
#
# COMPACT_ATOMS: atom_id res chain seq x y z
N MET A 1 -19.77 -9.67 -19.75
CA MET A 1 -18.98 -8.69 -18.98
C MET A 1 -17.79 -8.36 -19.86
N ASN A 2 -17.54 -7.09 -20.13
CA ASN A 2 -16.52 -6.69 -21.11
C ASN A 2 -15.13 -6.88 -20.50
N ASP A 3 -14.21 -7.48 -21.27
CA ASP A 3 -12.81 -7.56 -20.87
C ASP A 3 -12.29 -6.15 -20.53
N ILE A 4 -11.45 -6.03 -19.49
CA ILE A 4 -10.87 -4.73 -19.10
C ILE A 4 -10.09 -4.14 -20.29
N PHE A 5 -9.34 -5.00 -21.00
CA PHE A 5 -8.54 -4.67 -22.16
C PHE A 5 -8.95 -5.52 -23.37
N ASP A 6 -8.81 -4.95 -24.57
CA ASP A 6 -8.65 -5.73 -25.79
C ASP A 6 -7.16 -5.83 -26.13
N LYS A 7 -6.82 -6.54 -27.21
CA LYS A 7 -5.42 -6.69 -27.62
C LYS A 7 -4.73 -5.37 -27.95
N ALA A 8 -5.47 -4.39 -28.49
CA ALA A 8 -4.90 -3.11 -28.89
C ALA A 8 -4.63 -2.21 -27.69
N SER A 9 -5.55 -2.12 -26.73
CA SER A 9 -5.40 -1.34 -25.50
C SER A 9 -4.36 -1.99 -24.57
N TRP A 10 -4.33 -3.32 -24.45
CA TRP A 10 -3.25 -4.02 -23.74
C TRP A 10 -1.88 -3.69 -24.35
N ALA A 11 -1.75 -3.82 -25.68
CA ALA A 11 -0.49 -3.55 -26.37
C ALA A 11 -0.03 -2.09 -26.22
N LYS A 12 -0.98 -1.16 -26.17
CA LYS A 12 -0.70 0.27 -25.99
C LYS A 12 -0.25 0.59 -24.56
N PHE A 13 -0.91 0.02 -23.55
CA PHE A 13 -0.77 0.52 -22.18
C PHE A 13 -0.04 -0.40 -21.20
N LEU A 14 0.05 -1.70 -21.47
CA LEU A 14 0.63 -2.69 -20.55
C LEU A 14 1.84 -3.43 -21.13
N ARG A 15 1.97 -3.51 -22.47
CA ARG A 15 3.10 -4.23 -23.08
C ARG A 15 4.44 -3.59 -22.69
N GLY A 16 5.34 -4.41 -22.15
CA GLY A 16 6.65 -3.98 -21.68
C GLY A 16 6.63 -3.32 -20.31
N TYR A 17 5.55 -3.50 -19.53
CA TYR A 17 5.42 -3.01 -18.17
C TYR A 17 4.97 -4.14 -17.23
N THR A 18 5.40 -4.05 -15.98
CA THR A 18 4.90 -4.88 -14.87
C THR A 18 4.11 -4.03 -13.88
N ILE A 19 3.14 -4.63 -13.20
CA ILE A 19 2.39 -3.95 -12.14
C ILE A 19 3.24 -3.94 -10.85
N TYR A 20 3.49 -2.75 -10.32
CA TYR A 20 4.25 -2.53 -9.09
C TYR A 20 3.37 -2.30 -7.87
N ASP A 21 2.23 -1.60 -8.03
CA ASP A 21 1.27 -1.30 -6.95
C ASP A 21 -0.15 -1.14 -7.51
N CYS A 22 -1.18 -1.25 -6.67
CA CYS A 22 -2.57 -1.14 -7.10
C CYS A 22 -3.48 -0.45 -6.06
N ALA A 23 -4.56 0.17 -6.54
CA ALA A 23 -5.63 0.69 -5.69
C ALA A 23 -7.02 0.48 -6.31
N ILE A 24 -8.07 0.46 -5.48
CA ILE A 24 -9.47 0.29 -5.86
C ILE A 24 -10.36 1.31 -5.13
N LEU A 25 -11.20 2.04 -5.86
CA LEU A 25 -12.21 2.94 -5.28
C LEU A 25 -13.63 2.33 -5.29
N GLN A 26 -13.91 1.48 -6.26
CA GLN A 26 -15.23 0.87 -6.51
C GLN A 26 -15.04 -0.35 -7.43
N GLU A 27 -16.07 -1.19 -7.58
CA GLU A 27 -15.99 -2.46 -8.34
C GLU A 27 -15.33 -2.36 -9.72
N GLU A 28 -15.60 -1.29 -10.47
CA GLU A 28 -15.08 -1.07 -11.83
C GLU A 28 -14.08 0.10 -11.90
N GLY A 29 -13.65 0.62 -10.75
CA GLY A 29 -12.68 1.70 -10.64
C GLY A 29 -11.36 1.16 -10.11
N PHE A 30 -10.31 1.15 -10.95
CA PHE A 30 -8.99 0.62 -10.58
C PHE A 30 -7.90 1.63 -10.85
N ALA A 31 -6.80 1.52 -10.10
CA ALA A 31 -5.56 2.20 -10.42
C ALA A 31 -4.36 1.26 -10.29
N PHE A 32 -3.37 1.43 -11.16
CA PHE A 32 -2.15 0.63 -11.19
C PHE A 32 -0.92 1.53 -11.36
N ILE A 33 0.11 1.26 -10.57
CA ILE A 33 1.46 1.72 -10.84
C ILE A 33 2.14 0.67 -11.71
N LEU A 34 2.60 1.08 -12.88
CA LEU A 34 3.25 0.26 -13.87
C LEU A 34 4.72 0.67 -13.99
N VAL A 35 5.62 -0.29 -14.03
CA VAL A 35 7.07 -0.06 -14.15
C VAL A 35 7.57 -0.73 -15.42
N GLU A 36 8.26 0.04 -16.25
CA GLU A 36 8.81 -0.42 -17.52
C GLU A 36 9.79 -1.59 -17.30
N GLU A 37 9.67 -2.63 -18.12
CA GLU A 37 10.61 -3.74 -18.15
C GLU A 37 11.92 -3.29 -18.84
N LYS A 38 13.00 -3.21 -18.05
CA LYS A 38 14.36 -2.91 -18.54
C LYS A 38 15.31 -4.07 -18.26
N ASP A 39 16.06 -4.46 -19.27
CA ASP A 39 17.16 -5.42 -19.11
C ASP A 39 18.40 -4.78 -18.44
N ASN A 40 18.59 -3.48 -18.66
CA ASN A 40 19.74 -2.73 -18.14
C ASN A 40 19.42 -2.09 -16.79
N ARG A 41 20.09 -2.54 -15.74
CA ARG A 41 19.92 -2.03 -14.36
C ARG A 41 20.46 -0.62 -14.14
N ASP A 42 21.29 -0.10 -15.04
CA ASP A 42 21.84 1.26 -14.95
C ASP A 42 20.86 2.32 -15.50
N GLN A 43 19.77 1.89 -16.15
CA GLN A 43 18.72 2.77 -16.63
C GLN A 43 17.52 2.64 -15.71
N LEU A 44 17.10 3.76 -15.11
CA LEU A 44 15.86 3.77 -14.35
C LEU A 44 14.70 3.53 -15.31
N PRO A 45 13.79 2.59 -14.98
CA PRO A 45 12.61 2.35 -15.80
C PRO A 45 11.65 3.54 -15.71
N VAL A 46 10.82 3.71 -16.74
CA VAL A 46 9.71 4.68 -16.70
C VAL A 46 8.61 4.18 -15.76
N THR A 47 8.04 5.08 -14.97
CA THR A 47 6.82 4.80 -14.19
C THR A 47 5.61 5.28 -14.97
N ARG A 48 4.58 4.45 -15.06
CA ARG A 48 3.30 4.83 -15.64
C ARG A 48 2.21 4.63 -14.60
N ILE A 49 1.40 5.64 -14.38
CA ILE A 49 0.24 5.56 -13.50
C ILE A 49 -0.98 5.44 -14.40
N MET A 50 -1.75 4.37 -14.19
CA MET A 50 -2.94 4.06 -14.96
C MET A 50 -4.16 4.07 -14.05
N TYR A 51 -5.21 4.74 -14.49
CA TYR A 51 -6.53 4.74 -13.89
C TYR A 51 -7.51 4.13 -14.88
N ILE A 52 -8.41 3.29 -14.38
CA ILE A 52 -9.37 2.54 -15.19
C ILE A 52 -10.77 2.75 -14.63
N SER A 53 -11.66 3.25 -15.49
CA SER A 53 -13.12 3.31 -15.26
C SER A 53 -13.80 2.26 -16.15
N ALA A 54 -13.74 1.00 -15.72
CA ALA A 54 -14.08 -0.17 -16.53
C ALA A 54 -15.57 -0.26 -16.94
N GLU A 55 -16.43 0.59 -16.38
CA GLU A 55 -17.80 0.81 -16.85
C GLU A 55 -17.88 1.64 -18.14
N GLN A 56 -16.87 2.48 -18.44
CA GLN A 56 -16.81 3.31 -19.65
C GLN A 56 -16.35 2.49 -20.87
N PRO A 57 -16.63 2.89 -22.12
CA PRO A 57 -16.08 2.22 -23.32
C PRO A 57 -14.54 2.17 -23.36
N LEU A 58 -13.97 1.24 -24.15
CA LEU A 58 -12.51 1.04 -24.27
C LEU A 58 -11.75 2.32 -24.69
N GLU A 59 -12.41 3.20 -25.44
CA GLU A 59 -11.86 4.43 -25.97
C GLU A 59 -11.67 5.53 -24.90
N THR A 60 -12.42 5.44 -23.79
CA THR A 60 -12.48 6.51 -22.77
C THR A 60 -12.21 6.03 -21.35
N ARG A 61 -12.16 4.71 -21.10
CA ARG A 61 -11.96 4.16 -19.75
C ARG A 61 -10.56 4.30 -19.16
N PHE A 62 -9.55 4.62 -19.98
CA PHE A 62 -8.15 4.64 -19.54
C PHE A 62 -7.65 6.07 -19.35
N GLY A 63 -7.29 6.42 -18.13
CA GLY A 63 -6.44 7.57 -17.81
C GLY A 63 -5.01 7.10 -17.62
N VAL A 64 -4.04 7.72 -18.29
CA VAL A 64 -2.61 7.35 -18.16
C VAL A 64 -1.75 8.60 -18.06
N CYS A 65 -0.88 8.64 -17.07
CA CYS A 65 0.25 9.56 -16.99
C CYS A 65 1.58 8.80 -16.85
N GLU A 66 2.66 9.43 -17.28
CA GLU A 66 4.01 8.87 -17.23
C GLU A 66 4.91 9.79 -16.42
N GLY A 67 5.72 9.21 -15.54
CA GLY A 67 6.81 9.88 -14.86
C GLY A 67 8.15 9.50 -15.47
N ASP A 68 9.09 10.44 -15.48
CA ASP A 68 10.35 10.29 -16.21
C ASP A 68 11.25 9.16 -15.67
N ASN A 69 11.14 8.80 -14.39
CA ASN A 69 11.95 7.75 -13.75
C ASN A 69 11.18 7.02 -12.63
N PHE A 70 11.55 5.77 -12.39
CA PHE A 70 11.06 4.99 -11.25
C PHE A 70 11.80 5.30 -9.96
N THR A 71 11.02 5.68 -8.97
CA THR A 71 11.44 6.24 -7.69
C THR A 71 10.60 5.63 -6.56
N PHE A 72 10.20 4.36 -6.70
CA PHE A 72 9.41 3.61 -5.72
C PHE A 72 8.01 4.22 -5.43
N THR A 73 7.30 4.61 -6.49
CA THR A 73 5.94 5.15 -6.43
C THR A 73 4.94 4.15 -5.85
N THR A 74 4.15 4.57 -4.87
CA THR A 74 3.04 3.81 -4.28
C THR A 74 1.73 4.57 -4.45
N ILE A 75 0.59 3.88 -4.38
CA ILE A 75 -0.73 4.46 -4.66
C ILE A 75 -1.76 4.09 -3.59
N ALA A 76 -2.67 5.01 -3.31
CA ALA A 76 -3.84 4.74 -2.48
C ALA A 76 -5.10 5.43 -3.02
N ALA A 77 -6.24 4.91 -2.60
CA ALA A 77 -7.57 5.45 -2.85
C ALA A 77 -8.09 6.24 -1.63
N GLY A 78 -8.63 7.44 -1.84
CA GLY A 78 -9.31 8.26 -0.84
C GLY A 78 -10.79 8.42 -1.16
N ILE A 79 -11.62 8.63 -0.12
CA ILE A 79 -13.04 9.00 -0.28
C ILE A 79 -13.35 10.41 0.27
N ASP A 80 -12.42 11.00 1.02
CA ASP A 80 -12.47 12.38 1.47
C ASP A 80 -11.09 13.07 1.24
N PRO A 81 -10.85 13.60 0.02
CA PRO A 81 -11.73 13.58 -1.15
C PRO A 81 -11.72 12.24 -1.92
N LEU A 82 -12.68 12.07 -2.84
CA LEU A 82 -12.80 10.88 -3.69
C LEU A 82 -11.80 10.93 -4.86
N GLU A 83 -10.68 10.22 -4.73
CA GLU A 83 -9.58 10.27 -5.70
C GLU A 83 -8.61 9.08 -5.54
N TYR A 84 -7.77 8.89 -6.54
CA TYR A 84 -6.53 8.14 -6.41
C TYR A 84 -5.34 9.08 -6.29
N VAL A 85 -4.38 8.70 -5.46
CA VAL A 85 -3.18 9.49 -5.21
C VAL A 85 -1.98 8.58 -5.18
N ALA A 86 -1.03 8.84 -6.07
CA ALA A 86 0.25 8.18 -6.13
C ALA A 86 1.35 9.16 -5.71
N VAL A 87 2.27 8.69 -4.86
CA VAL A 87 3.43 9.49 -4.44
C VAL A 87 4.68 8.63 -4.51
N ASP A 88 5.75 9.21 -5.04
CA ASP A 88 7.06 8.59 -5.11
C ASP A 88 7.95 8.88 -3.89
N MET A 89 9.10 8.23 -3.80
CA MET A 89 10.03 8.40 -2.68
C MET A 89 10.56 9.84 -2.53
N GLN A 90 10.59 10.60 -3.62
CA GLN A 90 11.03 12.00 -3.67
C GLN A 90 9.86 12.99 -3.50
N SER A 91 8.68 12.49 -3.13
CA SER A 91 7.46 13.26 -2.89
C SER A 91 6.78 13.82 -4.14
N GLN A 92 7.16 13.37 -5.34
CA GLN A 92 6.42 13.67 -6.56
C GLN A 92 5.03 13.05 -6.48
N VAL A 93 4.00 13.86 -6.77
CA VAL A 93 2.59 13.48 -6.65
C VAL A 93 1.96 13.35 -8.03
N TYR A 94 1.15 12.31 -8.20
CA TYR A 94 0.18 12.17 -9.27
C TYR A 94 -1.19 11.89 -8.66
N SER A 95 -2.25 12.46 -9.21
CA SER A 95 -3.60 12.17 -8.76
C SER A 95 -4.56 12.00 -9.92
N ALA A 96 -5.69 11.36 -9.63
CA ALA A 96 -6.84 11.34 -10.50
C ALA A 96 -8.14 11.36 -9.70
N ASP A 97 -9.05 12.22 -10.13
CA ASP A 97 -10.43 12.29 -9.68
C ASP A 97 -11.36 12.21 -10.90
N GLY A 98 -12.68 12.31 -10.71
CA GLY A 98 -13.65 12.25 -11.82
C GLY A 98 -13.58 13.41 -12.82
N GLN A 99 -12.72 14.42 -12.60
CA GLN A 99 -12.60 15.64 -13.39
C GLN A 99 -11.17 15.94 -13.84
N ARG A 100 -10.16 15.46 -13.11
CA ARG A 100 -8.74 15.76 -13.32
C ARG A 100 -7.91 14.49 -13.23
N MET A 101 -6.80 14.53 -13.95
CA MET A 101 -5.75 13.55 -13.86
C MET A 101 -4.44 14.21 -14.27
N GLY A 102 -3.38 13.98 -13.50
CA GLY A 102 -2.05 14.44 -13.88
C GLY A 102 -1.06 14.48 -12.73
N GLU A 103 0.07 15.06 -13.05
CA GLU A 103 1.11 15.43 -12.10
C GLU A 103 0.67 16.65 -11.27
N GLU A 104 1.01 16.64 -9.99
CA GLU A 104 0.84 17.77 -9.07
C GLU A 104 2.22 18.30 -8.63
N THR A 105 2.23 19.46 -7.96
CA THR A 105 3.40 19.92 -7.24
C THR A 105 3.83 18.90 -6.17
N ALA A 106 5.14 18.61 -6.10
CA ALA A 106 5.71 17.71 -5.10
C ALA A 106 5.42 18.20 -3.67
N ILE A 107 5.32 17.27 -2.71
CA ILE A 107 4.91 17.61 -1.33
C ILE A 107 5.95 18.53 -0.68
N ASP A 108 7.24 18.32 -0.93
CA ASP A 108 8.34 19.12 -0.37
C ASP A 108 8.43 20.55 -0.94
N GLU A 109 7.83 20.80 -2.10
CA GLU A 109 7.65 22.13 -2.66
C GLU A 109 6.42 22.86 -2.09
N LEU A 110 5.41 22.12 -1.62
CA LEU A 110 4.19 22.66 -1.02
C LEU A 110 4.36 22.96 0.47
N ILE A 111 5.03 22.06 1.20
CA ILE A 111 5.22 22.12 2.65
C ILE A 111 6.62 21.70 3.07
N ASP A 112 7.07 22.21 4.21
CA ASP A 112 8.39 21.89 4.76
C ASP A 112 8.48 20.41 5.19
N MET A 113 9.21 19.62 4.38
CA MET A 113 9.55 18.22 4.66
C MET A 113 10.94 18.05 5.29
N SER A 114 11.56 19.10 5.82
CA SER A 114 12.91 18.98 6.39
C SER A 114 12.98 18.01 7.57
N THR A 115 14.04 17.20 7.55
CA THR A 115 14.40 16.24 8.59
C THR A 115 15.77 16.59 9.19
N TYR A 116 16.29 15.72 10.05
CA TYR A 116 17.53 15.99 10.79
C TYR A 116 18.75 16.06 9.86
N GLY A 117 19.67 16.96 10.20
CA GLY A 117 20.88 17.19 9.39
C GLY A 117 20.63 18.02 8.14
N GLY A 118 19.49 18.72 8.02
CA GLY A 118 19.19 19.60 6.89
C GLY A 118 18.81 18.85 5.61
N LYS A 119 18.37 17.59 5.74
CA LYS A 119 17.89 16.77 4.63
C LYS A 119 16.41 17.05 4.36
N VAL A 120 15.97 16.80 3.13
CA VAL A 120 14.56 16.68 2.80
C VAL A 120 14.14 15.24 3.11
N GLY A 121 13.00 15.07 3.78
CA GLY A 121 12.44 13.76 4.09
C GLY A 121 12.03 13.01 2.83
N ILE A 122 11.93 11.69 2.94
CA ILE A 122 11.49 10.82 1.85
C ILE A 122 10.12 10.23 2.17
N ILE A 123 9.36 9.90 1.15
CA ILE A 123 8.13 9.12 1.29
C ILE A 123 8.47 7.63 1.15
N THR A 124 7.88 6.83 2.02
CA THR A 124 8.09 5.38 2.07
C THR A 124 6.88 4.62 1.54
N ARG A 125 5.67 5.17 1.74
CA ARG A 125 4.41 4.57 1.31
C ARG A 125 3.27 5.59 1.34
N VAL A 126 2.32 5.45 0.43
CA VAL A 126 1.00 6.08 0.50
C VAL A 126 -0.02 5.04 0.95
N VAL A 127 -0.89 5.39 1.88
CA VAL A 127 -1.92 4.49 2.41
C VAL A 127 -3.27 5.19 2.49
N SER A 128 -4.35 4.40 2.40
CA SER A 128 -5.68 4.83 2.79
C SER A 128 -5.94 4.46 4.25
N ALA A 129 -6.38 5.43 5.05
CA ALA A 129 -6.76 5.18 6.44
C ALA A 129 -7.91 6.11 6.83
N ALA A 130 -8.98 5.55 7.41
CA ALA A 130 -10.18 6.31 7.80
C ALA A 130 -10.77 7.17 6.65
N GLY A 131 -10.71 6.65 5.42
CA GLY A 131 -11.24 7.30 4.22
C GLY A 131 -10.37 8.42 3.62
N GLN A 132 -9.20 8.67 4.20
CA GLN A 132 -8.26 9.71 3.73
C GLN A 132 -6.94 9.09 3.29
N VAL A 133 -6.25 9.78 2.39
CA VAL A 133 -4.91 9.41 1.94
C VAL A 133 -3.85 10.01 2.86
N TYR A 134 -2.86 9.20 3.22
CA TYR A 134 -1.68 9.61 3.96
C TYR A 134 -0.40 9.17 3.26
N ALA A 135 0.58 10.07 3.18
CA ALA A 135 1.95 9.72 2.82
C ALA A 135 2.78 9.53 4.10
N LEU A 136 3.40 8.36 4.23
CA LEU A 136 4.26 7.98 5.35
C LEU A 136 5.69 8.33 5.00
N GLY A 137 6.31 9.20 5.81
CA GLY A 137 7.68 9.64 5.62
C GLY A 137 8.67 8.97 6.57
N ASP A 138 9.96 9.19 6.30
CA ASP A 138 11.01 8.93 7.27
C ASP A 138 10.85 9.79 8.54
N TYR A 139 11.55 9.44 9.61
CA TYR A 139 11.46 10.15 10.90
C TYR A 139 10.03 10.25 11.46
N ARG A 140 9.21 9.19 11.27
CA ARG A 140 7.80 9.11 11.69
C ARG A 140 6.94 10.28 11.21
N ARG A 141 7.34 10.94 10.12
CA ARG A 141 6.52 11.99 9.49
C ARG A 141 5.31 11.35 8.83
N ILE A 142 4.17 11.99 8.99
CA ILE A 142 2.91 11.55 8.37
C ILE A 142 2.28 12.81 7.77
N TYR A 143 2.02 12.74 6.47
CA TYR A 143 1.41 13.82 5.69
C TYR A 143 0.00 13.40 5.31
N ARG A 144 -1.01 14.13 5.78
CA ARG A 144 -2.42 13.89 5.43
C ARG A 144 -2.78 14.72 4.21
N ARG A 145 -3.38 14.07 3.21
CA ARG A 145 -4.00 14.76 2.08
C ARG A 145 -5.32 15.38 2.53
N ILE A 146 -5.53 16.65 2.16
CA ILE A 146 -6.79 17.36 2.41
C ILE A 146 -7.44 17.88 1.12
N GLY A 147 -6.75 17.74 -0.01
CA GLY A 147 -7.24 18.14 -1.33
C GLY A 147 -6.13 18.16 -2.38
N PHE A 148 -6.51 18.53 -3.60
CA PHE A 148 -5.58 18.78 -4.71
C PHE A 148 -4.53 19.83 -4.32
N GLU A 149 -3.24 19.48 -4.47
CA GLU A 149 -2.10 20.31 -4.05
C GLU A 149 -2.13 20.75 -2.57
N GLN A 150 -2.81 19.98 -1.70
CA GLN A 150 -2.98 20.35 -0.30
C GLN A 150 -2.68 19.17 0.63
N TRP A 151 -1.61 19.36 1.41
CA TRP A 151 -1.11 18.40 2.39
C TRP A 151 -0.86 19.08 3.74
N ILE A 152 -1.06 18.34 4.83
CA ILE A 152 -0.71 18.76 6.18
C ILE A 152 0.18 17.70 6.82
N GLU A 153 1.36 18.10 7.30
CA GLU A 153 2.16 17.27 8.20
C GLU A 153 1.51 17.25 9.59
N LEU A 154 1.20 16.06 10.12
CA LEU A 154 0.40 15.93 11.35
C LEU A 154 1.05 16.60 12.58
N GLY A 155 2.39 16.70 12.62
CA GLY A 155 3.13 17.43 13.65
C GLY A 155 2.77 18.91 13.74
N LYS A 156 2.44 19.57 12.62
CA LYS A 156 2.00 20.98 12.59
C LYS A 156 0.65 21.19 13.29
N GLU A 157 -0.16 20.15 13.43
CA GLU A 157 -1.44 20.17 14.15
C GLU A 157 -1.31 19.65 15.59
N GLY A 158 -0.08 19.41 16.08
CA GLY A 158 0.15 18.79 17.39
C GLY A 158 -0.21 17.30 17.44
N LYS A 159 -0.45 16.67 16.28
CA LYS A 159 -0.79 15.24 16.12
C LYS A 159 0.36 14.42 15.53
N GLY A 160 1.58 14.95 15.58
CA GLY A 160 2.77 14.24 15.12
C GLY A 160 3.16 13.11 16.06
N VAL A 161 3.79 12.07 15.51
CA VAL A 161 4.30 10.98 16.34
C VAL A 161 5.55 11.46 17.08
N PRO A 162 5.65 11.24 18.41
CA PRO A 162 6.83 11.61 19.17
C PRO A 162 8.11 10.98 18.61
N LEU A 163 9.21 11.73 18.66
CA LEU A 163 10.55 11.25 18.31
C LEU A 163 11.39 10.99 19.57
N PRO A 164 12.38 10.07 19.52
CA PRO A 164 13.39 9.94 20.56
C PRO A 164 14.08 11.28 20.86
N SER A 165 14.37 11.56 22.12
CA SER A 165 15.00 12.83 22.53
C SER A 165 16.42 13.03 22.00
N ASP A 166 17.10 11.94 21.67
CA ASP A 166 18.47 11.89 21.15
C ASP A 166 18.55 11.85 19.62
N ILE A 167 17.42 11.99 18.92
CA ILE A 167 17.32 11.93 17.45
C ILE A 167 18.31 12.84 16.72
N ALA A 168 18.65 14.01 17.28
CA ALA A 168 19.59 14.97 16.67
C ALA A 168 21.05 14.49 16.67
N THR A 169 21.40 13.55 17.55
CA THR A 169 22.75 12.98 17.69
C THR A 169 22.79 11.48 17.41
N ALA A 170 21.63 10.84 17.34
CA ALA A 170 21.49 9.42 17.06
C ALA A 170 22.00 9.08 15.66
N LYS A 171 22.83 8.03 15.57
CA LYS A 171 23.12 7.36 14.29
C LYS A 171 21.96 6.41 14.01
N ILE A 172 20.92 6.93 13.40
CA ILE A 172 19.79 6.12 12.96
C ILE A 172 20.24 5.40 11.69
N ASP A 173 20.09 4.08 11.66
CA ASP A 173 20.22 3.36 10.41
C ASP A 173 19.06 3.75 9.47
N ASP A 174 19.25 3.73 8.15
CA ASP A 174 18.22 4.11 7.18
C ASP A 174 16.92 3.26 7.31
N SER A 175 16.94 2.18 8.10
CA SER A 175 15.82 1.27 8.37
C SER A 175 15.12 1.49 9.73
N GLY A 176 15.57 2.43 10.55
CA GLY A 176 15.37 2.35 11.99
C GLY A 176 14.19 3.15 12.53
N LEU A 177 13.74 4.17 11.80
CA LEU A 177 12.77 5.13 12.33
C LEU A 177 11.87 5.70 11.23
N GLY A 178 10.62 5.25 11.22
CA GLY A 178 9.64 5.51 10.17
C GLY A 178 8.64 4.35 10.06
N PHE A 179 7.61 4.55 9.24
CA PHE A 179 6.53 3.58 9.10
C PHE A 179 6.62 2.89 7.76
N SER A 180 6.50 1.56 7.76
CA SER A 180 6.30 0.77 6.56
C SER A 180 4.83 0.70 6.16
N ASP A 181 3.91 0.86 7.12
CA ASP A 181 2.48 0.79 6.86
C ASP A 181 1.66 1.50 7.96
N MET A 182 0.42 1.87 7.63
CA MET A 182 -0.53 2.45 8.58
C MET A 182 -1.97 2.07 8.19
N CYS A 183 -2.78 1.76 9.19
CA CYS A 183 -4.18 1.35 9.01
C CYS A 183 -5.03 1.94 10.13
N ALA A 184 -6.35 1.99 9.96
CA ALA A 184 -7.26 2.60 10.91
C ALA A 184 -8.56 1.83 11.08
N PHE A 185 -9.10 1.85 12.30
CA PHE A 185 -10.51 1.56 12.55
C PHE A 185 -11.38 2.79 12.27
N SER A 186 -10.85 3.98 12.57
CA SER A 186 -11.49 5.29 12.37
C SER A 186 -10.43 6.40 12.42
N SER A 187 -10.82 7.65 12.19
CA SER A 187 -9.91 8.81 12.27
C SER A 187 -9.27 9.00 13.64
N ASP A 188 -9.87 8.42 14.68
CA ASP A 188 -9.44 8.53 16.07
C ASP A 188 -8.87 7.21 16.63
N ASP A 189 -8.68 6.20 15.78
CA ASP A 189 -8.15 4.89 16.17
C ASP A 189 -7.31 4.32 15.01
N MET A 190 -6.04 4.71 14.98
CA MET A 190 -5.11 4.40 13.88
C MET A 190 -3.83 3.76 14.40
N TYR A 191 -3.26 2.83 13.64
CA TYR A 191 -2.00 2.16 13.95
C TYR A 191 -0.99 2.40 12.85
N ALA A 192 0.22 2.76 13.21
CA ALA A 192 1.35 2.88 12.31
C ALA A 192 2.47 1.94 12.78
N VAL A 193 3.08 1.21 11.83
CA VAL A 193 4.13 0.24 12.11
C VAL A 193 5.32 0.39 11.17
N GLY A 194 6.52 0.10 11.65
CA GLY A 194 7.72 0.05 10.82
C GLY A 194 8.96 -0.30 11.61
N GLY A 195 10.11 -0.26 10.92
CA GLY A 195 11.42 -0.49 11.51
C GLY A 195 11.49 -1.76 12.38
N LYS A 196 12.41 -1.76 13.35
CA LYS A 196 12.65 -2.89 14.27
C LYS A 196 11.73 -2.83 15.49
N GLY A 197 10.42 -2.87 15.27
CA GLY A 197 9.41 -2.87 16.34
C GLY A 197 8.78 -1.50 16.64
N ASP A 198 8.79 -0.58 15.67
CA ASP A 198 8.21 0.76 15.85
C ASP A 198 6.69 0.71 15.65
N VAL A 199 5.93 0.58 16.75
CA VAL A 199 4.47 0.44 16.74
C VAL A 199 3.84 1.58 17.52
N TRP A 200 2.93 2.32 16.88
CA TRP A 200 2.24 3.45 17.47
C TRP A 200 0.73 3.37 17.26
N HIS A 201 -0.03 3.78 18.28
CA HIS A 201 -1.48 3.87 18.27
C HIS A 201 -1.93 5.32 18.49
N PHE A 202 -2.72 5.86 17.56
CA PHE A 202 -3.37 7.16 17.69
C PHE A 202 -4.75 6.98 18.33
N ASP A 203 -5.03 7.74 19.40
CA ASP A 203 -6.28 7.68 20.16
C ASP A 203 -7.27 8.82 19.86
N GLY A 204 -7.08 9.54 18.75
CA GLY A 204 -7.83 10.75 18.40
C GLY A 204 -7.19 12.04 18.90
N VAL A 205 -6.31 11.94 19.90
CA VAL A 205 -5.63 13.08 20.52
C VAL A 205 -4.12 13.01 20.29
N LYS A 206 -3.49 11.87 20.57
CA LYS A 206 -2.05 11.69 20.48
C LYS A 206 -1.67 10.26 20.17
N TRP A 207 -0.40 10.08 19.79
CA TRP A 207 0.19 8.78 19.53
C TRP A 207 0.80 8.19 20.80
N HIS A 208 0.53 6.90 21.05
CA HIS A 208 1.10 6.10 22.14
C HIS A 208 1.97 4.98 21.59
N ALA A 209 3.17 4.84 22.15
CA ALA A 209 4.04 3.72 21.83
C ALA A 209 3.39 2.41 22.34
N CYS A 210 3.34 1.41 21.46
CA CYS A 210 2.66 0.14 21.69
C CYS A 210 3.65 -1.03 21.53
N PRO A 211 4.62 -1.17 22.45
CA PRO A 211 5.77 -2.05 22.25
C PRO A 211 5.34 -3.50 22.00
N ILE A 212 5.95 -4.11 20.99
CA ILE A 212 5.74 -5.50 20.58
C ILE A 212 6.96 -6.34 20.98
N PRO A 213 6.81 -7.59 21.44
CA PRO A 213 7.94 -8.39 21.95
C PRO A 213 8.73 -9.05 20.80
N THR A 214 9.26 -8.22 19.89
CA THR A 214 10.10 -8.60 18.76
C THR A 214 11.01 -7.43 18.37
N ASN A 215 12.16 -7.74 17.78
CA ASN A 215 13.05 -6.76 17.14
C ASN A 215 13.11 -6.98 15.62
N ALA A 216 12.20 -7.79 15.06
CA ALA A 216 12.11 -8.00 13.62
C ALA A 216 11.62 -6.73 12.92
N ASN A 217 11.96 -6.59 11.64
CA ASN A 217 11.40 -5.52 10.82
C ASN A 217 9.90 -5.74 10.64
N LEU A 218 9.08 -4.77 11.03
CA LEU A 218 7.64 -4.79 10.80
C LEU A 218 7.35 -4.30 9.38
N LYS A 219 6.34 -4.90 8.73
CA LYS A 219 6.03 -4.67 7.33
C LYS A 219 4.65 -4.12 7.10
N THR A 220 3.63 -4.74 7.68
CA THR A 220 2.23 -4.38 7.41
C THR A 220 1.44 -4.31 8.70
N VAL A 221 0.37 -3.50 8.70
CA VAL A 221 -0.61 -3.44 9.79
C VAL A 221 -2.02 -3.46 9.22
N CYS A 222 -2.89 -4.26 9.81
CA CYS A 222 -4.29 -4.37 9.41
C CYS A 222 -5.20 -4.22 10.63
N CYS A 223 -6.10 -3.22 10.60
CA CYS A 223 -7.17 -3.05 11.55
C CYS A 223 -8.39 -3.83 11.07
N ALA A 224 -8.64 -4.99 11.66
CA ALA A 224 -9.65 -5.94 11.18
C ALA A 224 -11.03 -5.71 11.78
N ALA A 225 -12.08 -6.07 11.05
CA ALA A 225 -13.48 -5.89 11.51
C ALA A 225 -13.83 -6.68 12.79
N ASP A 226 -13.00 -7.63 13.20
CA ASP A 226 -13.11 -8.36 14.48
C ASP A 226 -12.62 -7.55 15.70
N GLY A 227 -12.14 -6.32 15.49
CA GLY A 227 -11.62 -5.44 16.54
C GLY A 227 -10.16 -5.70 16.89
N VAL A 228 -9.46 -6.54 16.14
CA VAL A 228 -8.06 -6.92 16.36
C VAL A 228 -7.15 -6.20 15.36
N VAL A 229 -5.95 -5.83 15.80
CA VAL A 229 -4.87 -5.36 14.93
C VAL A 229 -3.94 -6.52 14.64
N TYR A 230 -3.67 -6.74 13.36
CA TYR A 230 -2.72 -7.72 12.87
C TYR A 230 -1.46 -7.00 12.36
N ILE A 231 -0.28 -7.44 12.81
CA ILE A 231 1.01 -6.88 12.40
C ILE A 231 1.87 -7.99 11.82
N THR A 232 2.45 -7.76 10.65
CA THR A 232 3.29 -8.74 9.96
C THR A 232 4.76 -8.35 10.05
N GLU A 233 5.61 -9.33 10.37
CA GLU A 233 7.07 -9.20 10.34
C GLU A 233 7.64 -9.47 8.94
N MET A 234 8.90 -9.10 8.71
CA MET A 234 9.62 -9.35 7.45
C MET A 234 9.74 -10.84 7.09
N ASN A 235 9.75 -11.77 8.04
CA ASN A 235 9.71 -13.21 7.73
C ASN A 235 8.28 -13.73 7.46
N GLY A 236 7.28 -12.84 7.52
CA GLY A 236 5.86 -13.15 7.38
C GLY A 236 5.15 -13.56 8.66
N SER A 237 5.82 -13.61 9.82
CA SER A 237 5.15 -13.98 11.08
C SER A 237 4.11 -12.93 11.47
N VAL A 238 3.00 -13.36 12.06
CA VAL A 238 1.86 -12.48 12.36
C VAL A 238 1.61 -12.38 13.86
N TRP A 239 1.56 -11.14 14.32
CA TRP A 239 1.10 -10.74 15.64
C TRP A 239 -0.35 -10.29 15.57
N ALA A 240 -1.12 -10.58 16.61
CA ALA A 240 -2.47 -10.09 16.79
C ALA A 240 -2.62 -9.47 18.17
N GLY A 241 -3.33 -8.35 18.26
CA GLY A 241 -3.44 -7.61 19.51
C GLY A 241 -4.16 -6.29 19.38
N ARG A 242 -4.14 -5.53 20.49
CA ARG A 242 -4.58 -4.14 20.59
C ARG A 242 -3.67 -3.44 21.59
N THR A 243 -3.45 -2.14 21.38
CA THR A 243 -2.60 -1.32 22.25
C THR A 243 -1.24 -1.98 22.50
N ASP A 244 -0.88 -2.25 23.75
CA ASP A 244 0.35 -2.88 24.23
C ASP A 244 0.24 -4.39 24.46
N LYS A 245 -0.84 -5.04 23.98
CA LYS A 245 -1.11 -6.46 24.20
C LYS A 245 -1.01 -7.25 22.90
N TRP A 246 0.16 -7.81 22.65
CA TRP A 246 0.47 -8.55 21.44
C TRP A 246 0.67 -10.04 21.69
N LYS A 247 0.13 -10.87 20.79
CA LYS A 247 0.36 -12.30 20.75
C LYS A 247 0.74 -12.72 19.34
N ARG A 248 1.87 -13.43 19.19
CA ARG A 248 2.20 -14.08 17.92
C ARG A 248 1.23 -15.23 17.69
N ILE A 249 0.42 -15.13 16.64
CA ILE A 249 -0.63 -16.10 16.31
C ILE A 249 -0.22 -17.03 15.17
N ALA A 250 0.74 -16.62 14.35
CA ALA A 250 1.29 -17.43 13.28
C ALA A 250 2.79 -17.20 13.11
N GLU A 251 3.53 -18.28 12.89
CA GLU A 251 4.95 -18.24 12.53
C GLU A 251 5.15 -18.46 11.03
N SER A 252 6.20 -17.87 10.49
CA SER A 252 6.57 -17.95 9.08
C SER A 252 8.08 -17.88 8.90
N ASP A 253 8.55 -18.33 7.75
CA ASP A 253 9.95 -18.30 7.33
C ASP A 253 10.04 -17.94 5.84
N ILE A 254 9.30 -16.90 5.45
CA ILE A 254 9.33 -16.37 4.09
C ILE A 254 10.69 -15.73 3.85
N ALA A 255 11.31 -16.09 2.72
CA ALA A 255 12.64 -15.62 2.36
C ALA A 255 12.67 -14.09 2.16
N TRP A 256 13.81 -13.49 2.48
CA TRP A 256 14.04 -12.06 2.23
C TRP A 256 13.86 -11.73 0.73
N GLY A 257 13.15 -10.65 0.44
CA GLY A 257 12.71 -10.27 -0.90
C GLY A 257 11.27 -10.70 -1.20
N HIS A 258 10.77 -11.74 -0.54
CA HIS A 258 9.44 -12.30 -0.77
C HIS A 258 8.44 -11.99 0.35
N GLN A 259 8.85 -11.18 1.32
CA GLN A 259 8.03 -10.83 2.47
C GLN A 259 6.67 -10.22 2.07
N PRO A 260 5.65 -10.34 2.94
CA PRO A 260 4.43 -9.57 2.79
C PRO A 260 4.73 -8.06 2.77
N VAL A 261 4.12 -7.37 1.82
CA VAL A 261 4.19 -5.92 1.61
C VAL A 261 2.84 -5.24 1.84
N ASP A 262 1.75 -6.00 1.71
CA ASP A 262 0.39 -5.52 1.99
C ASP A 262 -0.35 -6.51 2.88
N SER A 263 -1.30 -6.01 3.68
CA SER A 263 -2.23 -6.84 4.43
C SER A 263 -3.63 -6.23 4.45
N ALA A 264 -4.65 -7.07 4.26
CA ALA A 264 -6.04 -6.65 4.26
C ALA A 264 -6.90 -7.66 5.02
N TRP A 265 -7.90 -7.16 5.74
CA TRP A 265 -8.94 -7.98 6.34
C TRP A 265 -10.16 -7.95 5.43
N PHE A 266 -10.55 -9.12 4.92
CA PHE A 266 -11.67 -9.24 4.02
C PHE A 266 -12.39 -10.55 4.27
N ASN A 267 -13.72 -10.54 4.24
CA ASN A 267 -14.55 -11.74 4.42
C ASN A 267 -14.11 -12.63 5.62
N ASN A 268 -13.92 -12.00 6.78
CA ASN A 268 -13.48 -12.64 8.03
C ASN A 268 -12.13 -13.37 7.94
N ARG A 269 -11.22 -12.88 7.09
CA ARG A 269 -9.90 -13.45 6.91
C ARG A 269 -8.85 -12.36 6.72
N LEU A 270 -7.67 -12.59 7.32
CA LEU A 270 -6.47 -11.82 7.01
C LEU A 270 -5.83 -12.36 5.73
N TYR A 271 -5.69 -11.49 4.74
CA TYR A 271 -4.90 -11.71 3.54
C TYR A 271 -3.58 -10.97 3.66
N LEU A 272 -2.51 -11.64 3.25
CA LEU A 272 -1.17 -11.07 3.13
C LEU A 272 -0.76 -11.14 1.67
N GLY A 273 -0.18 -10.06 1.16
CA GLY A 273 0.20 -9.91 -0.23
C GLY A 273 1.68 -9.59 -0.39
N GLY A 274 2.32 -10.06 -1.46
CA GLY A 274 3.76 -9.99 -1.72
C GLY A 274 4.18 -10.70 -3.00
N GLN A 275 5.49 -10.81 -3.25
CA GLN A 275 6.01 -11.17 -4.57
C GLN A 275 5.62 -12.58 -5.05
N GLU A 276 5.41 -13.54 -4.15
CA GLU A 276 4.99 -14.91 -4.49
C GLU A 276 3.46 -15.12 -4.42
N GLY A 277 2.68 -14.03 -4.44
CA GLY A 277 1.23 -14.06 -4.47
C GLY A 277 0.60 -13.76 -3.13
N LEU A 278 -0.42 -14.56 -2.78
CA LEU A 278 -1.22 -14.35 -1.57
C LEU A 278 -0.96 -15.42 -0.53
N TRP A 279 -0.99 -15.01 0.73
CA TRP A 279 -0.92 -15.87 1.90
C TRP A 279 -2.02 -15.56 2.90
N THR A 280 -2.23 -16.49 3.82
CA THR A 280 -3.13 -16.32 4.96
C THR A 280 -2.68 -17.22 6.12
N ILE A 281 -3.42 -17.19 7.23
CA ILE A 281 -3.08 -17.97 8.42
C ILE A 281 -3.86 -19.29 8.44
N ASP A 282 -3.14 -20.41 8.51
CA ASP A 282 -3.70 -21.67 9.00
C ASP A 282 -3.74 -21.60 10.54
N TYR A 283 -4.89 -21.22 11.09
CA TYR A 283 -5.08 -21.06 12.55
C TYR A 283 -4.88 -22.35 13.34
N LYS A 284 -5.07 -23.53 12.72
CA LYS A 284 -4.84 -24.82 13.39
C LYS A 284 -3.35 -25.09 13.53
N LYS A 285 -2.58 -24.84 12.47
CA LYS A 285 -1.13 -25.01 12.46
C LYS A 285 -0.37 -23.82 13.07
N LYS A 286 -1.04 -22.67 13.23
CA LYS A 286 -0.43 -21.39 13.63
C LYS A 286 0.72 -21.02 12.70
N ARG A 287 0.48 -21.11 11.39
CA ARG A 287 1.47 -20.78 10.36
C ARG A 287 0.85 -19.93 9.28
N VAL A 288 1.67 -19.07 8.69
CA VAL A 288 1.33 -18.45 7.41
C VAL A 288 1.53 -19.49 6.30
N VAL A 289 0.54 -19.60 5.42
CA VAL A 289 0.51 -20.56 4.30
C VAL A 289 0.10 -19.84 3.02
N PRO A 290 0.58 -20.29 1.85
CA PRO A 290 0.07 -19.82 0.57
C PRO A 290 -1.45 -19.98 0.49
N LEU A 291 -2.16 -18.97 -0.04
CA LEU A 291 -3.61 -18.98 -0.12
C LEU A 291 -4.13 -20.15 -0.98
N GLN A 292 -3.41 -20.48 -2.06
CA GLN A 292 -3.73 -21.60 -2.97
C GLN A 292 -3.75 -22.97 -2.27
N ASP A 293 -3.03 -23.13 -1.16
CA ASP A 293 -3.03 -24.39 -0.41
C ASP A 293 -4.36 -24.66 0.30
N ILE A 294 -5.16 -23.61 0.54
CA ILE A 294 -6.42 -23.69 1.28
C ILE A 294 -7.64 -23.20 0.50
N GLU A 295 -7.42 -22.52 -0.63
CA GLU A 295 -8.47 -21.99 -1.49
C GLU A 295 -8.14 -22.24 -2.96
N ALA A 296 -8.82 -23.23 -3.56
CA ALA A 296 -8.55 -23.67 -4.93
C ALA A 296 -8.78 -22.60 -6.00
N GLY A 297 -9.63 -21.60 -5.72
CA GLY A 297 -9.90 -20.47 -6.64
C GLY A 297 -8.93 -19.30 -6.48
N ALA A 298 -7.95 -19.39 -5.59
CA ALA A 298 -7.03 -18.29 -5.34
C ALA A 298 -6.16 -17.99 -6.58
N PRO A 299 -5.90 -16.70 -6.87
CA PRO A 299 -5.04 -16.31 -7.98
C PRO A 299 -3.60 -16.77 -7.76
N ASN A 300 -2.90 -17.00 -8.87
CA ASN A 300 -1.48 -17.32 -8.85
C ASN A 300 -0.61 -16.07 -8.66
N ALA A 301 0.68 -16.26 -8.38
CA ALA A 301 1.63 -15.18 -8.13
C ALA A 301 1.84 -14.23 -9.33
N THR A 302 1.49 -14.62 -10.56
CA THR A 302 1.63 -13.71 -11.71
C THR A 302 0.47 -12.73 -11.82
N ASN A 303 -0.67 -13.02 -11.17
CA ASN A 303 -1.88 -12.19 -11.18
C ASN A 303 -2.28 -11.73 -9.76
N SER A 304 -1.44 -11.95 -8.75
CA SER A 304 -1.68 -11.52 -7.38
C SER A 304 -0.37 -11.20 -6.65
N GLY A 305 -0.48 -10.44 -5.57
CA GLY A 305 0.65 -10.02 -4.75
C GLY A 305 0.35 -8.72 -4.03
N ARG A 306 0.15 -7.64 -4.77
CA ARG A 306 -0.35 -6.38 -4.18
C ARG A 306 -1.79 -6.51 -3.74
N LEU A 307 -2.18 -5.82 -2.68
CA LEU A 307 -3.55 -5.83 -2.16
C LEU A 307 -4.04 -4.40 -1.92
N ASP A 308 -5.30 -4.16 -2.27
CA ASP A 308 -6.04 -2.99 -1.80
C ASP A 308 -7.51 -3.36 -1.53
N LEU A 309 -8.07 -2.76 -0.48
CA LEU A 309 -9.45 -2.99 -0.06
C LEU A 309 -10.31 -1.79 -0.48
N CYS A 310 -11.40 -2.07 -1.20
CA CYS A 310 -12.35 -1.04 -1.58
C CYS A 310 -12.88 -0.30 -0.34
N PRO A 311 -13.06 1.04 -0.38
CA PRO A 311 -13.48 1.80 0.80
C PRO A 311 -14.81 1.35 1.45
N ASP A 312 -15.71 0.75 0.67
CA ASP A 312 -16.96 0.15 1.18
C ASP A 312 -16.76 -1.22 1.87
N GLY A 313 -15.59 -1.83 1.70
CA GLY A 313 -15.24 -3.14 2.22
C GLY A 313 -15.80 -4.32 1.41
N ASP A 314 -16.44 -4.07 0.27
CA ASP A 314 -17.15 -5.09 -0.51
C ASP A 314 -16.22 -5.84 -1.47
N PHE A 315 -15.11 -5.22 -1.88
CA PHE A 315 -14.16 -5.80 -2.83
C PHE A 315 -12.72 -5.77 -2.35
N LEU A 316 -12.02 -6.87 -2.56
CA LEU A 316 -10.56 -6.97 -2.39
C LEU A 316 -9.90 -7.08 -3.77
N LEU A 317 -9.11 -6.08 -4.13
CA LEU A 317 -8.27 -6.10 -5.32
C LEU A 317 -6.93 -6.79 -5.01
N THR A 318 -6.44 -7.59 -5.95
CA THR A 318 -5.04 -8.00 -5.97
C THR A 318 -4.42 -7.85 -7.35
N ALA A 319 -3.14 -7.50 -7.39
CA ALA A 319 -2.37 -7.43 -8.63
C ALA A 319 -1.01 -8.10 -8.47
N GLY A 320 -0.66 -8.95 -9.44
CA GLY A 320 0.68 -9.47 -9.63
C GLY A 320 1.36 -8.76 -10.80
N PRO A 321 2.63 -9.08 -11.11
CA PRO A 321 3.38 -8.38 -12.15
C PRO A 321 2.74 -8.45 -13.55
N HIS A 322 1.85 -9.43 -13.81
CA HIS A 322 1.31 -9.71 -15.14
C HIS A 322 -0.23 -9.80 -15.17
N GLY A 323 -0.93 -9.32 -14.15
CA GLY A 323 -2.39 -9.30 -14.16
C GLY A 323 -2.99 -8.99 -12.80
N ALA A 324 -4.31 -8.93 -12.76
CA ALA A 324 -5.06 -8.59 -11.56
C ALA A 324 -6.32 -9.44 -11.40
N CYS A 325 -6.75 -9.59 -10.16
CA CYS A 325 -7.98 -10.28 -9.77
C CYS A 325 -8.72 -9.46 -8.70
N ILE A 326 -10.04 -9.60 -8.66
CA ILE A 326 -10.91 -8.99 -7.64
C ILE A 326 -11.67 -10.09 -6.91
N ASN A 327 -11.88 -9.95 -5.61
CA ASN A 327 -12.73 -10.83 -4.81
C ASN A 327 -13.94 -10.04 -4.27
N ASP A 328 -15.14 -10.57 -4.48
CA ASP A 328 -16.43 -9.98 -4.07
C ASP A 328 -17.02 -10.64 -2.80
N GLY A 329 -16.23 -11.47 -2.13
CA GLY A 329 -16.65 -12.26 -0.96
C GLY A 329 -17.23 -13.63 -1.31
N SER A 330 -17.63 -13.86 -2.57
CA SER A 330 -18.08 -15.16 -3.07
C SER A 330 -16.93 -15.94 -3.74
N GLY A 331 -15.93 -15.24 -4.28
CA GLY A 331 -14.73 -15.84 -4.86
C GLY A 331 -13.91 -14.85 -5.68
N TRP A 332 -12.81 -15.33 -6.25
CA TRP A 332 -11.95 -14.52 -7.09
C TRP A 332 -12.41 -14.51 -8.55
N ARG A 333 -12.45 -13.31 -9.13
CA ARG A 333 -12.66 -13.05 -10.56
C ARG A 333 -11.37 -12.46 -11.13
N ARG A 334 -10.83 -13.08 -12.18
CA ARG A 334 -9.68 -12.53 -12.92
C ARG A 334 -10.14 -11.35 -13.77
N LEU A 335 -9.47 -10.21 -13.60
CA LEU A 335 -9.74 -8.99 -14.37
C LEU A 335 -9.04 -9.06 -15.74
N PHE A 336 -7.76 -9.42 -15.76
CA PHE A 336 -6.98 -9.66 -16.97
C PHE A 336 -5.70 -10.42 -16.64
N SER A 337 -5.07 -11.00 -17.66
CA SER A 337 -3.70 -11.50 -17.60
C SER A 337 -2.95 -11.17 -18.88
N THR A 338 -1.72 -10.71 -18.76
CA THR A 338 -0.83 -10.44 -19.90
C THR A 338 -0.67 -11.68 -20.80
N PHE A 339 -0.74 -12.89 -20.24
CA PHE A 339 -0.64 -14.13 -21.00
C PHE A 339 -1.82 -14.39 -21.96
N ASP A 340 -2.94 -13.67 -21.80
CA ASP A 340 -4.08 -13.78 -22.71
C ASP A 340 -3.86 -13.00 -24.03
N PHE A 341 -2.84 -12.14 -24.10
CA PHE A 341 -2.61 -11.22 -25.23
C PHE A 341 -1.35 -11.50 -26.06
N ILE A 342 -0.43 -12.30 -25.51
CA ILE A 342 0.88 -12.63 -26.11
C ILE A 342 0.81 -13.69 -27.21
#